data_AF-A0A7W0PZ25-F1
#
_entry.id   AF-A0A7W0PZ25-F1
#
_cell.length_a   1.000
_cell.length_b   1.000
_cell.length_c   1.000
_cell.angle_alpha   90.00
_cell.angle_beta   90.00
_cell.angle_gamma   90.00
#
_symmetry.space_group_name_H-M   'P 1'
#
loop_
_entity.id
_entity.type
_entity.pdbx_description
1 polymer ?
#
loop_
_entity_poly.entity_id
_entity_poly.type
_entity_poly.pdbx_seq_one_letter_code
_entity_poly.pdbx_strand_id
1 'polypeptide(L)'
;MSSRTCPDWPRLMELAPELQFKHYTLAEAKLPSEAVVDIGDVSQDTVAICCDLERHVFYGEHTDPGVAAALRATHWYDLAEWSTSGQGQTGPS
;
A
#
# COMPACT_ATOMS: atom_id res chain seq x y z
N MET A 1 1.74 12.36 -17.35
CA MET A 1 1.86 12.05 -15.90
C MET A 1 0.59 12.54 -15.23
N SER A 2 -0.50 11.80 -15.38
CA SER A 2 -1.80 12.16 -14.81
C SER A 2 -1.76 11.95 -13.31
N SER A 3 -2.30 12.93 -12.59
CA SER A 3 -2.69 12.93 -11.17
C SER A 3 -2.61 11.56 -10.49
N ARG A 4 -1.54 11.32 -9.71
CA ARG A 4 -1.30 10.09 -8.90
C ARG A 4 -2.23 9.97 -7.68
N THR A 5 -3.31 10.71 -7.67
CA THR A 5 -4.26 10.73 -6.56
C THR A 5 -5.28 9.63 -6.79
N CYS A 6 -5.45 8.77 -5.80
CA CYS A 6 -6.41 7.68 -5.84
C CYS A 6 -7.83 8.21 -6.15
N PRO A 7 -8.62 7.59 -7.05
CA PRO A 7 -9.98 8.05 -7.34
C PRO A 7 -10.90 7.91 -6.12
N ASP A 8 -10.60 6.97 -5.22
CA ASP A 8 -11.31 6.77 -3.95
C ASP A 8 -10.83 7.73 -2.84
N TRP A 9 -9.97 8.71 -3.17
CA TRP A 9 -9.41 9.65 -2.22
C TRP A 9 -10.42 10.27 -1.23
N PRO A 10 -11.63 10.72 -1.64
CA PRO A 10 -12.62 11.21 -0.70
C PRO A 10 -13.00 10.19 0.38
N ARG A 11 -13.21 8.92 -0.01
CA ARG A 11 -13.52 7.82 0.91
C ARG A 11 -12.34 7.49 1.80
N LEU A 12 -11.12 7.49 1.26
CA LEU A 12 -9.90 7.24 2.03
C LEU A 12 -9.69 8.32 3.10
N MET A 13 -10.02 9.57 2.79
CA MET A 13 -9.98 10.67 3.76
C MET A 13 -11.01 10.55 4.87
N GLU A 14 -12.16 9.91 4.63
CA GLU A 14 -13.14 9.61 5.68
C GLU A 14 -12.68 8.46 6.59
N LEU A 15 -11.98 7.45 6.01
CA LEU A 15 -11.53 6.27 6.72
C LEU A 15 -10.25 6.51 7.54
N ALA A 16 -9.27 7.20 6.94
CA ALA A 16 -7.95 7.42 7.51
C ALA A 16 -7.37 8.75 6.98
N PRO A 17 -7.85 9.90 7.48
CA PRO A 17 -7.44 11.22 7.01
C PRO A 17 -5.94 11.52 7.20
N GLU A 18 -5.27 10.77 8.08
CA GLU A 18 -3.83 10.89 8.31
C GLU A 18 -2.96 10.21 7.24
N LEU A 19 -3.54 9.38 6.36
CA LEU A 19 -2.82 8.65 5.33
C LEU A 19 -2.86 9.39 3.98
N GLN A 20 -1.72 9.42 3.29
CA GLN A 20 -1.56 10.04 1.97
C GLN A 20 -1.45 8.99 0.86
N PHE A 21 -2.58 8.34 0.55
CA PHE A 21 -2.64 7.36 -0.52
C PHE A 21 -2.36 7.96 -1.91
N LYS A 22 -1.39 7.34 -2.60
CA LYS A 22 -1.03 7.64 -3.98
C LYS A 22 -0.85 6.34 -4.76
N HIS A 23 -1.03 6.42 -6.07
CA HIS A 23 -0.72 5.30 -6.97
C HIS A 23 0.73 5.36 -7.43
N TYR A 24 1.42 4.24 -7.26
CA TYR A 24 2.80 4.01 -7.68
C TYR A 24 2.88 2.71 -8.47
N THR A 25 3.82 2.62 -9.41
CA THR A 25 4.28 1.32 -9.90
C THR A 25 5.12 0.62 -8.82
N LEU A 26 5.29 -0.71 -8.89
CA LEU A 26 6.15 -1.42 -7.94
C LEU A 26 7.60 -0.90 -7.99
N ALA A 27 8.08 -0.52 -9.18
CA ALA A 27 9.40 0.07 -9.39
C ALA A 27 9.55 1.43 -8.68
N GLU A 28 8.50 2.26 -8.68
CA GLU A 28 8.48 3.54 -7.97
C GLU A 28 8.36 3.37 -6.45
N ALA A 29 7.55 2.40 -6.00
CA ALA A 29 7.28 2.16 -4.60
C ALA A 29 8.50 1.59 -3.84
N LYS A 30 9.44 0.97 -4.55
CA LYS A 30 10.67 0.36 -3.97
C LYS A 30 10.34 -0.53 -2.78
N LEU A 31 9.45 -1.50 -3.02
CA LEU A 31 8.96 -2.41 -2.00
C LEU A 31 10.10 -3.19 -1.30
N PRO A 32 9.88 -3.70 -0.08
CA PRO A 32 10.85 -4.53 0.62
C PRO A 32 11.29 -5.72 -0.25
N SER A 33 12.57 -6.08 -0.16
CA SER A 33 13.14 -7.13 -1.03
C SER A 33 12.42 -8.49 -0.83
N GLU A 34 12.00 -8.78 0.40
CA GLU A 34 11.21 -9.96 0.72
C GLU A 34 9.85 -9.99 -0.01
N ALA A 35 9.15 -8.85 -0.09
CA ALA A 35 7.90 -8.76 -0.84
C ALA A 35 8.13 -8.95 -2.34
N VAL A 36 9.21 -8.39 -2.88
CA VAL A 36 9.54 -8.52 -4.31
C VAL A 36 9.82 -9.99 -4.69
N VAL A 37 10.49 -10.75 -3.81
CA VAL A 37 10.73 -12.17 -4.02
C VAL A 37 9.41 -12.95 -4.07
N ASP A 38 8.48 -12.66 -3.16
CA ASP A 38 7.18 -13.34 -3.10
C ASP A 38 6.24 -12.96 -4.25
N ILE A 39 6.33 -11.73 -4.76
CA ILE A 39 5.56 -11.25 -5.93
C ILE A 39 5.94 -12.04 -7.20
N GLY A 40 7.20 -12.47 -7.33
CA GLY A 40 7.67 -13.22 -8.50
C GLY A 40 7.76 -12.38 -9.77
N ASP A 41 7.35 -12.95 -10.91
CA ASP A 41 7.56 -12.39 -12.27
C ASP A 41 6.49 -11.35 -12.68
N VAL A 42 5.98 -10.58 -11.72
CA VAL A 42 5.03 -9.50 -12.01
C VAL A 42 5.78 -8.28 -12.52
N SER A 43 5.27 -7.66 -13.59
CA SER A 43 5.90 -6.50 -14.21
C SER A 43 5.89 -5.28 -13.28
N GLN A 44 7.07 -4.94 -12.77
CA GLN A 44 7.24 -3.87 -11.78
C GLN A 44 6.93 -2.47 -12.30
N ASP A 45 7.05 -2.25 -13.61
CA ASP A 45 6.78 -0.96 -14.26
C ASP A 45 5.30 -0.76 -14.62
N THR A 46 4.48 -1.81 -14.57
CA THR A 46 3.07 -1.75 -15.02
C THR A 46 2.08 -2.00 -13.90
N VAL A 47 2.43 -2.84 -12.93
CA VAL A 47 1.54 -3.11 -11.81
C VAL A 47 1.54 -1.96 -10.83
N ALA A 48 0.35 -1.39 -10.64
CA ALA A 48 0.13 -0.30 -9.73
C ALA A 48 -0.22 -0.80 -8.32
N ILE A 49 0.27 -0.09 -7.33
CA ILE A 49 -0.09 -0.18 -5.92
C ILE A 49 -0.64 1.16 -5.47
N CYS A 50 -1.72 1.14 -4.67
CA CYS A 50 -2.24 2.31 -3.99
C CYS A 50 -1.78 2.29 -2.54
N CYS A 51 -0.89 3.19 -2.15
CA CYS A 51 -0.34 3.17 -0.80
C CYS A 51 0.11 4.52 -0.25
N ASP A 52 0.25 4.55 1.07
CA ASP A 52 1.08 5.47 1.81
C ASP A 52 2.44 4.79 2.08
N LEU A 53 3.49 5.29 1.44
CA LEU A 53 4.86 4.77 1.58
C LEU A 53 5.47 5.08 2.94
N GLU A 54 5.05 6.16 3.62
CA GLU A 54 5.64 6.55 4.91
C GLU A 54 5.09 5.72 6.06
N ARG A 55 3.81 5.35 5.98
CA ARG A 55 3.14 4.49 6.96
C ARG A 55 3.14 3.01 6.60
N HIS A 56 3.62 2.67 5.40
CA HIS A 56 3.59 1.29 4.87
C HIS A 56 2.18 0.70 4.89
N VAL A 57 1.19 1.50 4.50
CA VAL A 57 -0.21 1.09 4.42
C VAL A 57 -0.64 1.09 2.96
N PHE A 58 -1.21 -0.02 2.48
CA PHE A 58 -1.74 -0.13 1.12
C PHE A 58 -3.26 -0.31 1.12
N TYR A 59 -3.90 0.10 0.04
CA TYR A 59 -5.34 -0.07 -0.17
C TYR A 59 -5.56 -1.26 -1.10
N GLY A 60 -6.05 -2.36 -0.53
CA GLY A 60 -6.22 -3.64 -1.23
C GLY A 60 -7.15 -3.58 -2.45
N GLU A 61 -8.20 -2.75 -2.43
CA GLU A 61 -9.13 -2.64 -3.57
C GLU A 61 -8.44 -2.09 -4.84
N HIS A 62 -7.35 -1.33 -4.68
CA HIS A 62 -6.57 -0.74 -5.77
C HIS A 62 -5.13 -1.30 -5.87
N THR A 63 -4.90 -2.50 -5.34
CA THR A 63 -3.60 -3.17 -5.40
C THR A 63 -3.81 -4.56 -5.97
N ASP A 64 -2.90 -5.00 -6.84
CA ASP A 64 -2.95 -6.36 -7.38
C ASP A 64 -2.99 -7.40 -6.24
N PRO A 65 -3.86 -8.45 -6.33
CA PRO A 65 -4.01 -9.42 -5.25
C PRO A 65 -2.72 -10.17 -4.88
N GLY A 66 -1.83 -10.44 -5.85
CA GLY A 66 -0.54 -11.08 -5.60
C GLY A 66 0.41 -10.15 -4.84
N VAL A 67 0.45 -8.87 -5.24
CA VAL A 67 1.20 -7.83 -4.52
C VAL A 67 0.67 -7.63 -3.11
N ALA A 68 -0.65 -7.56 -2.94
CA ALA A 68 -1.28 -7.40 -1.64
C ALA A 68 -1.00 -8.62 -0.73
N ALA A 69 -0.99 -9.84 -1.27
CA ALA A 69 -0.63 -11.04 -0.51
C ALA A 69 0.82 -11.01 -0.03
N ALA A 70 1.75 -10.65 -0.92
CA ALA A 70 3.17 -10.52 -0.58
C ALA A 70 3.41 -9.43 0.47
N LEU A 71 2.75 -8.28 0.36
CA LEU A 71 2.91 -7.19 1.34
C LEU A 71 2.41 -7.57 2.73
N ARG A 72 1.30 -8.32 2.83
CA ARG A 72 0.79 -8.82 4.13
C ARG A 72 1.73 -9.82 4.80
N ALA A 73 2.67 -10.41 4.07
CA ALA A 73 3.73 -11.24 4.65
C ALA A 73 4.89 -10.42 5.23
N THR A 74 4.85 -9.09 5.08
CA THR A 74 5.88 -8.15 5.56
C THR A 74 5.35 -7.26 6.68
N HIS A 75 6.02 -6.14 6.96
CA HIS A 75 5.59 -5.12 7.92
C HIS A 75 4.52 -4.16 7.38
N TRP A 76 4.02 -4.38 6.16
CA TRP A 76 3.00 -3.56 5.53
C TRP A 76 1.60 -3.96 5.98
N TYR A 77 0.71 -2.98 6.10
CA TYR A 77 -0.67 -3.19 6.53
C TYR A 77 -1.66 -2.92 5.39
N ASP A 78 -2.71 -3.73 5.32
CA ASP A 78 -3.90 -3.37 4.55
C ASP A 78 -4.65 -2.24 5.28
N LEU A 79 -5.19 -1.27 4.55
CA LEU A 79 -6.04 -0.21 5.11
C LEU A 79 -7.21 -0.76 5.97
N ALA A 80 -7.83 -1.87 5.55
CA ALA A 80 -8.91 -2.50 6.32
C ALA A 80 -8.44 -3.00 7.69
N GLU A 81 -7.19 -3.51 7.75
CA GLU A 81 -6.56 -3.94 8.99
C GLU A 81 -6.14 -2.73 9.84
N TRP A 82 -5.48 -1.75 9.23
CA TRP A 82 -5.04 -0.52 9.88
C TRP A 82 -6.18 0.23 10.58
N SER A 83 -7.32 0.36 9.88
CA SER A 83 -8.50 1.05 10.39
C SER A 83 -9.20 0.32 11.55
N THR A 84 -9.14 -1.01 11.56
CA THR A 84 -9.80 -1.83 12.60
C THR A 84 -8.94 -2.00 13.85
N SER A 85 -7.61 -2.05 13.69
CA SER A 85 -6.67 -2.34 14.78
C SER A 85 -6.42 -1.19 15.75
N GLY A 86 -7.10 -0.04 15.56
CA GLY A 86 -6.99 1.10 16.47
C GLY A 86 -5.55 1.62 16.56
N GLN A 87 -5.06 2.17 15.44
CA GLN A 87 -3.76 2.83 15.28
C GLN A 87 -2.58 1.86 15.12
N GLY A 88 -1.83 1.99 14.02
CA GLY A 88 -0.49 1.43 13.90
C GLY A 88 0.42 2.08 14.91
N GLN A 89 0.46 1.45 16.08
CA GLN A 89 1.31 1.82 17.20
C GLN A 89 2.74 1.86 16.69
N THR A 90 3.22 3.10 16.58
CA THR A 90 4.62 3.52 16.75
C THR A 90 5.52 2.37 17.16
N GLY A 91 6.53 2.12 16.33
CA GLY A 91 7.60 1.17 16.60
C GLY A 91 8.17 1.28 18.02
N PRO A 92 8.85 0.24 18.50
CA PRO A 92 9.10 0.00 19.92
C PRO A 92 9.78 1.19 20.61
N SER A 93 9.30 1.47 21.83
CA SER A 93 9.96 2.35 22.83
C SER A 93 11.38 1.89 23.16
#